data_AF-A0AAV2SAI9-F1
#
_entry.id   AF-A0AAV2SAI9-F1
#
_cell.length_a   1.000
_cell.length_b   1.000
_cell.length_c   1.000
_cell.angle_alpha   90.00
_cell.angle_beta   90.00
_cell.angle_gamma   90.00
#
_symmetry.space_group_name_H-M   'P 1'
#
loop_
_entity.id
_entity.type
_entity.pdbx_description
1 polymer ?
#
loop_
_entity_poly.entity_id
_entity_poly.type
_entity_poly.pdbx_seq_one_letter_code
_entity_poly.pdbx_strand_id
1 'polypeptide(L)'
;MDRLQQQGSRFQSYQATFKASDVEVNLVDPIQAKPKPRKEDLVRGISKGFTDHMLEIEWNEDDGWGKPKISPYHNLQLSPAAKVLHYSQELFEGTKVFRGKDGKIRLFRHEMNFERMNRTAERSALPTFDCLEMKELLRKLVSIEQEWVPHSEDSSLYIRPALIGTE
;
A
#
# COMPACT_ATOMS: atom_id res chain seq x y z
N MET A 1 3.68 -47.65 -1.80
CA MET A 1 4.12 -46.58 -2.71
C MET A 1 2.97 -45.59 -2.86
N ASP A 2 2.57 -44.90 -1.79
CA ASP A 2 1.34 -44.08 -1.78
C ASP A 2 1.53 -42.83 -0.91
N ARG A 3 2.39 -41.91 -1.35
CA ARG A 3 2.54 -40.60 -0.70
C ARG A 3 2.96 -39.47 -1.64
N LEU A 4 2.61 -39.55 -2.93
CA LEU A 4 3.05 -38.57 -3.94
C LEU A 4 1.97 -38.12 -4.95
N GLN A 5 0.67 -38.26 -4.67
CA GLN A 5 -0.40 -37.79 -5.57
C GLN A 5 -1.52 -36.99 -4.88
N GLN A 6 -1.19 -36.09 -3.96
CA GLN A 6 -2.09 -35.00 -3.54
C GLN A 6 -1.38 -33.64 -3.46
N GLN A 7 -0.53 -33.34 -4.44
CA GLN A 7 -0.24 -31.93 -4.78
C GLN A 7 -1.29 -31.47 -5.81
N GLY A 8 -2.54 -31.44 -5.38
CA GLY A 8 -3.63 -30.84 -6.14
C GLY A 8 -3.56 -29.32 -6.01
N SER A 9 -3.26 -28.65 -7.13
CA SER A 9 -3.61 -27.27 -7.46
C SER A 9 -3.63 -26.26 -6.29
N ARG A 10 -2.47 -25.67 -5.97
CA ARG A 10 -2.36 -24.48 -5.11
C ARG A 10 -2.61 -23.18 -5.89
N PHE A 11 -3.49 -23.23 -6.89
CA PHE A 11 -4.12 -22.02 -7.42
C PHE A 11 -5.37 -21.80 -6.59
N GLN A 12 -5.19 -21.20 -5.41
CA GLN A 12 -6.29 -20.54 -4.74
C GLN A 12 -6.83 -19.52 -5.75
N SER A 13 -8.08 -19.66 -6.14
CA SER A 13 -8.72 -18.75 -7.07
C SER A 13 -8.66 -17.34 -6.47
N TYR A 14 -8.12 -16.37 -7.22
CA TYR A 14 -8.17 -14.93 -6.90
C TYR A 14 -9.61 -14.39 -6.99
N GLN A 15 -10.60 -15.14 -6.53
CA GLN A 15 -11.98 -15.03 -7.00
C GLN A 15 -12.73 -13.78 -6.51
N ALA A 16 -12.12 -12.94 -5.67
CA ALA A 16 -12.61 -11.58 -5.40
C ALA A 16 -11.48 -10.64 -4.92
N THR A 17 -10.45 -10.41 -5.75
CA THR A 17 -9.51 -9.29 -5.52
C THR A 17 -10.17 -7.96 -5.91
N PHE A 18 -9.77 -6.86 -5.26
CA PHE A 18 -10.10 -5.52 -5.72
C PHE A 18 -9.52 -5.24 -7.12
N LYS A 19 -10.10 -4.25 -7.82
CA LYS A 19 -9.64 -3.82 -9.14
C LYS A 19 -9.15 -2.38 -9.12
N ALA A 20 -7.97 -2.14 -9.69
CA ALA A 20 -7.39 -0.81 -9.80
C ALA A 20 -8.22 0.12 -10.68
N SER A 21 -9.00 -0.43 -11.62
CA SER A 21 -9.95 0.31 -12.46
C SER A 21 -11.09 0.95 -11.67
N ASP A 22 -11.43 0.36 -10.51
CA ASP A 22 -12.61 0.72 -9.73
C ASP A 22 -12.25 1.71 -8.61
N VAL A 23 -11.01 2.23 -8.62
CA VAL A 23 -10.52 3.15 -7.59
C VAL A 23 -11.34 4.44 -7.57
N GLU A 24 -11.88 4.74 -6.40
CA GLU A 24 -12.52 6.02 -6.11
C GLU A 24 -11.45 7.01 -5.65
N VAL A 25 -11.40 8.20 -6.25
CA VAL A 25 -10.37 9.20 -5.96
C VAL A 25 -11.03 10.48 -5.45
N ASN A 26 -10.72 10.84 -4.22
CA ASN A 26 -11.09 12.10 -3.58
C ASN A 26 -9.81 12.88 -3.25
N LEU A 27 -9.60 14.00 -3.95
CA LEU A 27 -8.40 14.80 -3.80
C LEU A 27 -8.60 15.94 -2.80
N VAL A 28 -7.54 16.26 -2.07
CA VAL A 28 -7.50 17.47 -1.24
C VAL A 28 -7.55 18.71 -2.15
N ASP A 29 -8.22 19.76 -1.69
CA ASP A 29 -8.20 21.06 -2.38
C ASP A 29 -6.75 21.57 -2.44
N PRO A 30 -6.23 22.04 -3.59
CA PRO A 30 -4.88 22.59 -3.68
C PRO A 30 -4.54 23.66 -2.63
N ILE A 31 -5.52 24.41 -2.15
CA ILE A 31 -5.36 25.44 -1.09
C ILE A 31 -5.07 24.79 0.28
N GLN A 32 -5.55 23.56 0.49
CA GLN A 32 -5.38 22.78 1.72
C GLN A 32 -4.19 21.82 1.66
N ALA A 33 -3.50 21.73 0.52
CA ALA A 33 -2.36 20.84 0.35
C ALA A 33 -1.21 21.22 1.28
N LYS A 34 -0.54 20.21 1.86
CA LYS A 34 0.56 20.46 2.79
C LYS A 34 1.77 21.00 2.02
N PRO A 35 2.56 21.91 2.64
CA PRO A 35 3.80 22.37 2.05
C PRO A 35 4.77 21.19 1.91
N LYS A 36 5.39 21.07 0.73
CA LYS A 36 6.40 20.01 0.48
C LYS A 36 7.64 20.29 1.32
N PRO A 37 8.26 19.25 1.92
CA PRO A 37 9.44 19.45 2.75
C PRO A 37 10.59 19.99 1.90
N ARG A 38 11.39 20.90 2.47
CA ARG A 38 12.58 21.41 1.79
C ARG A 38 13.64 20.30 1.73
N LYS A 39 14.49 20.37 0.72
CA LYS A 39 15.56 19.37 0.50
C LYS A 39 16.50 19.27 1.70
N GLU A 40 16.82 20.39 2.34
CA GLU A 40 17.72 20.43 3.49
C GLU A 40 17.13 19.70 4.71
N ASP A 41 15.81 19.78 4.89
CA ASP A 41 15.09 19.13 5.98
C ASP A 41 15.00 17.61 5.78
N LEU A 42 14.90 17.17 4.52
CA LEU A 42 14.93 15.75 4.13
C LEU A 42 16.31 15.12 4.39
N VAL A 43 17.39 15.78 3.95
CA VAL A 43 18.78 15.27 4.10
C VAL A 43 19.18 15.14 5.56
N ARG A 44 18.71 16.04 6.42
CA ARG A 44 18.98 16.00 7.86
C ARG A 44 18.13 14.97 8.61
N GLY A 45 17.20 14.29 7.93
CA GLY A 45 16.27 13.34 8.55
C GLY A 45 15.26 14.01 9.49
N ILE A 46 15.06 15.32 9.35
CA ILE A 46 14.20 16.13 10.22
C ILE A 46 12.76 16.13 9.69
N SER A 47 12.57 15.97 8.38
CA SER A 47 11.23 15.91 7.79
C SER A 47 10.51 14.62 8.21
N LYS A 48 9.60 14.75 9.18
CA LYS A 48 8.62 13.74 9.57
C LYS A 48 7.27 14.16 8.99
N GLY A 49 6.96 13.73 7.78
CA GLY A 49 5.72 14.13 7.12
C GLY A 49 5.17 13.01 6.24
N PHE A 50 3.85 12.91 6.20
CA PHE A 50 3.10 12.09 5.25
C PHE A 50 2.59 12.96 4.11
N THR A 51 2.38 12.32 2.96
CA THR A 51 1.81 12.92 1.76
C THR A 51 0.37 13.40 1.97
N ASP A 52 -0.24 14.00 0.94
CA ASP A 52 -1.58 14.58 1.07
C ASP A 52 -2.67 13.50 1.13
N HIS A 53 -2.47 12.37 0.46
CA HIS A 53 -3.43 11.28 0.31
C HIS A 53 -2.87 9.94 0.78
N MET A 54 -3.78 9.00 1.03
CA MET A 54 -3.51 7.59 1.32
C MET A 54 -4.41 6.68 0.48
N LEU A 55 -4.01 5.42 0.33
CA LEU A 55 -4.80 4.37 -0.33
C LEU A 55 -5.36 3.43 0.74
N GLU A 56 -6.66 3.17 0.69
CA GLU A 56 -7.37 2.27 1.59
C GLU A 56 -8.26 1.32 0.80
N ILE A 57 -8.34 0.07 1.25
CA ILE A 57 -9.21 -0.96 0.68
C ILE A 57 -9.72 -1.81 1.84
N GLU A 58 -11.04 -1.86 2.01
CA GLU A 58 -11.68 -2.66 3.05
C GLU A 58 -11.89 -4.10 2.55
N TRP A 59 -11.93 -5.05 3.48
CA TRP A 59 -12.26 -6.44 3.22
C TRP A 59 -13.18 -6.95 4.31
N ASN A 60 -14.17 -7.77 3.94
CA ASN A 60 -14.99 -8.52 4.89
C ASN A 60 -15.25 -9.95 4.36
N GLU A 61 -15.72 -10.85 5.23
CA GLU A 61 -15.94 -12.27 4.89
C GLU A 61 -17.11 -12.47 3.91
N ASP A 62 -18.12 -11.60 3.94
CA ASP A 62 -19.35 -11.72 3.15
C ASP A 62 -19.15 -11.27 1.68
N ASP A 63 -18.47 -10.15 1.47
CA ASP A 63 -18.31 -9.47 0.18
C ASP A 63 -16.88 -9.58 -0.39
N GLY A 64 -15.90 -9.98 0.42
CA GLY A 64 -14.49 -9.96 0.06
C GLY A 64 -13.90 -8.55 0.01
N TRP A 65 -13.00 -8.30 -0.94
CA TRP A 65 -12.37 -6.98 -1.10
C TRP A 65 -13.35 -5.96 -1.67
N GLY A 66 -13.50 -4.83 -0.98
CA GLY A 66 -14.25 -3.67 -1.45
C GLY A 66 -13.49 -2.87 -2.52
N LYS A 67 -14.08 -1.74 -2.91
CA LYS A 67 -13.46 -0.82 -3.87
C LYS A 67 -12.27 -0.08 -3.25
N PRO A 68 -11.15 0.07 -3.99
CA PRO A 68 -10.04 0.90 -3.54
C PRO A 68 -10.43 2.37 -3.46
N LYS A 69 -9.92 3.08 -2.45
CA LYS A 69 -10.16 4.51 -2.25
C LYS A 69 -8.83 5.23 -2.07
N ILE A 70 -8.63 6.29 -2.83
CA ILE A 70 -7.57 7.27 -2.59
C ILE A 70 -8.23 8.52 -2.03
N SER A 71 -7.92 8.86 -0.79
CA SER A 71 -8.57 9.92 -0.01
C SER A 71 -7.52 10.79 0.68
N PRO A 72 -7.87 12.00 1.15
CA PRO A 72 -6.96 12.79 1.98
C PRO A 72 -6.52 12.00 3.20
N TYR A 73 -5.23 12.09 3.55
CA TYR A 73 -4.65 11.41 4.69
C TYR A 73 -5.42 11.72 5.98
N HIS A 74 -5.88 10.69 6.69
CA HIS A 74 -6.63 10.83 7.94
C HIS A 74 -6.26 9.74 8.97
N ASN A 75 -6.80 9.90 10.18
CA ASN A 75 -6.68 8.87 11.22
C ASN A 75 -7.64 7.71 10.93
N LEU A 76 -7.20 6.49 11.19
CA LEU A 76 -8.07 5.31 11.14
C LEU A 76 -9.04 5.31 12.33
N GLN A 77 -10.30 5.00 12.09
CA GLN A 77 -11.30 4.77 13.13
C GLN A 77 -11.47 3.26 13.31
N LEU A 78 -11.04 2.73 14.46
CA LEU A 78 -11.04 1.29 14.73
C LEU A 78 -11.86 0.98 15.99
N SER A 79 -12.53 -0.17 15.98
CA SER A 79 -13.10 -0.73 17.21
C SER A 79 -11.99 -0.92 18.25
N PRO A 80 -12.22 -0.59 19.54
CA PRO A 80 -11.26 -0.91 20.59
C PRO A 80 -10.95 -2.39 20.70
N ALA A 81 -11.81 -3.27 20.16
CA ALA A 81 -11.63 -4.72 20.14
C ALA A 81 -10.90 -5.25 18.89
N ALA A 82 -10.49 -4.39 17.95
CA ALA A 82 -9.86 -4.81 16.69
C ALA A 82 -8.62 -5.70 16.94
N LYS A 83 -8.51 -6.84 16.23
CA LYS A 83 -7.43 -7.82 16.44
C LYS A 83 -6.03 -7.25 16.29
N VAL A 84 -5.84 -6.23 15.46
CA VAL A 84 -4.57 -5.50 15.37
C VAL A 84 -4.09 -4.97 16.72
N LEU A 85 -5.00 -4.53 17.58
CA LEU A 85 -4.68 -3.93 18.89
C LEU A 85 -4.42 -4.97 19.99
N HIS A 86 -4.91 -6.20 19.83
CA HIS A 86 -4.87 -7.23 20.88
C HIS A 86 -3.99 -8.43 20.56
N TYR A 87 -3.93 -8.82 19.29
CA TYR A 87 -3.28 -10.05 18.85
C TYR A 87 -2.24 -9.81 17.76
N SER A 88 -1.90 -8.53 17.48
CA SER A 88 -0.92 -8.16 16.47
C SER A 88 -1.22 -8.79 15.12
N GLN A 89 -2.51 -8.95 14.76
CA GLN A 89 -2.90 -9.43 13.44
C GLN A 89 -2.69 -8.31 12.42
N GLU A 90 -1.43 -8.09 12.07
CA GLU A 90 -0.98 -7.02 11.20
C GLU A 90 0.30 -7.40 10.49
N LEU A 91 0.52 -6.76 9.34
CA LEU A 91 1.76 -6.83 8.59
C LEU A 91 1.98 -5.52 7.84
N PHE A 92 3.24 -5.28 7.47
CA PHE A 92 3.59 -4.13 6.66
C PHE A 92 4.70 -4.47 5.65
N GLU A 93 4.81 -3.60 4.65
CA GLU A 93 5.89 -3.61 3.68
C GLU A 93 6.65 -2.29 3.68
N GLY A 94 7.81 -2.31 3.03
CA GLY A 94 8.67 -1.15 2.92
C GLY A 94 9.33 -1.08 1.56
N THR A 95 9.07 -0.01 0.83
CA THR A 95 9.69 0.22 -0.47
C THR A 95 9.85 1.72 -0.74
N LYS A 96 10.57 2.06 -1.80
CA LYS A 96 10.98 3.43 -2.11
C LYS A 96 10.72 3.77 -3.56
N VAL A 97 10.29 5.02 -3.74
CA VAL A 97 10.10 5.66 -5.02
C VAL A 97 11.14 6.76 -5.18
N PHE A 98 11.79 6.79 -6.34
CA PHE A 98 12.92 7.67 -6.63
C PHE A 98 12.62 8.55 -7.84
N ARG A 99 13.08 9.80 -7.79
CA ARG A 99 13.13 10.68 -8.96
C ARG A 99 14.53 10.62 -9.55
N GLY A 100 14.63 10.18 -10.81
CA GLY A 100 15.91 10.16 -11.52
C GLY A 100 16.36 11.54 -11.96
N LYS A 101 17.62 11.65 -12.41
CA LYS A 101 18.17 12.89 -12.99
C LYS A 101 17.39 13.39 -14.21
N ASP A 102 16.74 12.48 -14.91
CA ASP A 102 15.87 12.76 -16.06
C ASP A 102 14.45 13.23 -15.65
N GLY A 103 14.24 13.50 -14.35
CA GLY A 103 12.95 13.90 -13.79
C GLY A 103 11.94 12.76 -13.64
N LYS A 104 12.21 11.58 -14.19
CA LYS A 104 11.27 10.45 -14.19
C LYS A 104 11.24 9.75 -12.84
N ILE A 105 10.01 9.45 -12.40
CA ILE A 105 9.75 8.69 -11.19
C ILE A 105 9.86 7.19 -11.47
N ARG A 106 10.51 6.46 -10.57
CA ARG A 106 10.76 5.01 -10.70
C ARG A 106 10.39 4.26 -9.42
N LEU A 107 9.70 3.15 -9.63
CA LEU A 107 9.40 2.13 -8.63
C LEU A 107 10.45 1.01 -8.75
N PHE A 108 11.11 0.65 -7.66
CA PHE A 108 12.10 -0.44 -7.65
C PHE A 108 11.49 -1.75 -7.17
N ARG A 109 11.28 -2.72 -8.09
CA ARG A 109 10.89 -4.12 -7.80
C ARG A 109 9.73 -4.30 -6.81
N HIS A 110 8.71 -3.44 -6.87
CA HIS A 110 7.63 -3.43 -5.88
C HIS A 110 6.78 -4.70 -5.92
N GLU A 111 6.74 -5.39 -7.06
CA GLU A 111 6.08 -6.68 -7.23
C GLU A 111 6.61 -7.71 -6.21
N MET A 112 7.91 -7.71 -5.93
CA MET A 112 8.50 -8.61 -4.93
C MET A 112 8.10 -8.25 -3.50
N ASN A 113 7.88 -6.96 -3.21
CA ASN A 113 7.35 -6.52 -1.93
C ASN A 113 5.91 -7.03 -1.78
N PHE A 114 5.07 -6.92 -2.81
CA PHE A 114 3.69 -7.41 -2.77
C PHE A 114 3.59 -8.93 -2.69
N GLU A 115 4.46 -9.67 -3.38
CA GLU A 115 4.58 -11.12 -3.19
C GLU A 115 4.96 -11.49 -1.75
N ARG A 116 5.87 -10.72 -1.13
CA ARG A 116 6.23 -10.92 0.29
C ARG A 116 5.09 -10.55 1.23
N MET A 117 4.32 -9.51 0.88
CA MET A 117 3.11 -9.11 1.59
C MET A 117 2.08 -10.24 1.59
N ASN A 118 1.78 -10.83 0.43
CA ASN A 118 0.86 -11.97 0.31
C ASN A 118 1.33 -13.19 1.10
N ARG A 119 2.62 -13.55 1.06
CA ARG A 119 3.15 -14.64 1.89
C ARG A 119 2.95 -14.39 3.39
N THR A 120 3.08 -13.13 3.81
CA THR A 120 2.88 -12.73 5.22
C THR A 120 1.39 -12.71 5.57
N ALA A 121 0.53 -12.31 4.63
CA ALA A 121 -0.92 -12.32 4.79
C ALA A 121 -1.44 -13.75 4.99
N GLU A 122 -1.03 -14.69 4.12
CA GLU A 122 -1.34 -16.11 4.28
C GLU A 122 -0.90 -16.65 5.64
N ARG A 123 0.31 -16.30 6.07
CA ARG A 123 0.86 -16.74 7.37
C ARG A 123 0.09 -16.16 8.56
N SER A 124 -0.53 -14.99 8.39
CA SER A 124 -1.25 -14.25 9.43
C SER A 124 -2.77 -14.45 9.35
N ALA A 125 -3.25 -15.38 8.50
CA ALA A 125 -4.66 -15.61 8.22
C ALA A 125 -5.42 -14.32 7.80
N LEU A 126 -4.74 -13.45 7.05
CA LEU A 126 -5.30 -12.25 6.44
C LEU A 126 -5.55 -12.50 4.94
N PRO A 127 -6.51 -11.79 4.31
CA PRO A 127 -6.82 -11.98 2.90
C PRO A 127 -5.62 -11.62 2.00
N THR A 128 -5.41 -12.41 0.95
CA THR A 128 -4.45 -12.11 -0.12
C THR A 128 -5.10 -11.30 -1.23
N PHE A 129 -4.29 -10.72 -2.12
CA PHE A 129 -4.74 -9.88 -3.23
C PHE A 129 -3.90 -10.11 -4.49
N ASP A 130 -4.37 -9.62 -5.64
CA ASP A 130 -3.60 -9.63 -6.88
C ASP A 130 -2.50 -8.55 -6.85
N CYS A 131 -1.23 -8.99 -6.94
CA CYS A 131 -0.07 -8.11 -6.91
C CYS A 131 -0.06 -7.08 -8.06
N LEU A 132 -0.65 -7.41 -9.22
CA LEU A 132 -0.70 -6.50 -10.37
C LEU A 132 -1.71 -5.38 -10.14
N GLU A 133 -2.87 -5.69 -9.56
CA GLU A 133 -3.87 -4.68 -9.19
C GLU A 133 -3.31 -3.72 -8.14
N MET A 134 -2.62 -4.24 -7.11
CA MET A 134 -1.95 -3.42 -6.10
C MET A 134 -0.84 -2.53 -6.70
N LYS A 135 -0.09 -3.05 -7.68
CA LYS A 135 0.93 -2.27 -8.39
C LYS A 135 0.32 -1.10 -9.16
N GLU A 136 -0.80 -1.31 -9.85
CA GLU A 136 -1.46 -0.23 -10.59
C GLU A 136 -2.07 0.82 -9.65
N LEU A 137 -2.63 0.41 -8.51
CA LEU A 137 -3.07 1.33 -7.46
C LEU A 137 -1.90 2.15 -6.89
N LEU A 138 -0.75 1.51 -6.64
CA LEU A 138 0.43 2.24 -6.18
C LEU A 138 0.92 3.24 -7.24
N ARG A 139 0.93 2.85 -8.52
CA ARG A 139 1.25 3.77 -9.62
C ARG A 139 0.31 4.97 -9.64
N LYS A 140 -0.99 4.74 -9.46
CA LYS A 140 -2.01 5.80 -9.39
C LYS A 140 -1.75 6.74 -8.21
N LEU A 141 -1.53 6.22 -7.01
CA LEU A 141 -1.22 7.01 -5.82
C LEU A 141 0.06 7.83 -6.01
N VAL A 142 1.14 7.22 -6.47
CA VAL A 142 2.42 7.91 -6.73
C VAL A 142 2.27 8.97 -7.82
N SER A 143 1.41 8.76 -8.81
CA SER A 143 1.11 9.77 -9.83
C SER A 143 0.41 11.00 -9.26
N ILE A 144 -0.51 10.80 -8.31
CA ILE A 144 -1.19 11.88 -7.58
C ILE A 144 -0.18 12.60 -6.68
N GLU A 145 0.66 11.84 -5.99
CA GLU A 145 1.65 12.32 -5.01
C GLU A 145 3.02 12.66 -5.61
N GLN A 146 3.11 12.81 -6.94
CA GLN A 146 4.41 12.87 -7.62
C GLN A 146 5.31 14.01 -7.12
N GLU A 147 4.73 15.15 -6.75
CA GLU A 147 5.46 16.32 -6.23
C GLU A 147 6.05 16.08 -4.82
N TRP A 148 5.58 15.06 -4.11
CA TRP A 148 6.21 14.60 -2.86
C TRP A 148 7.43 13.73 -3.09
N VAL A 149 7.63 13.19 -4.29
CA VAL A 149 8.87 12.48 -4.63
C VAL A 149 9.99 13.52 -4.75
N PRO A 150 10.96 13.53 -3.81
CA PRO A 150 11.91 14.63 -3.69
C PRO A 150 12.65 14.94 -4.99
N HIS A 151 12.85 16.23 -5.26
CA HIS A 151 13.75 16.71 -6.31
C HIS A 151 15.21 16.63 -5.85
N SER A 152 15.66 15.42 -5.53
CA SER A 152 16.98 15.13 -4.96
C SER A 152 17.42 13.72 -5.34
N GLU A 153 18.69 13.56 -5.70
CA GLU A 153 19.28 12.24 -5.97
C GLU A 153 19.51 11.44 -4.67
N ASP A 154 19.70 12.15 -3.55
CA ASP A 154 20.03 11.55 -2.25
C ASP A 154 18.79 11.29 -1.38
N SER A 155 17.59 11.35 -1.97
CA SER A 155 16.34 11.22 -1.23
C SER A 155 15.28 10.44 -2.02
N SER A 156 14.30 9.90 -1.30
CA SER A 156 13.25 9.05 -1.86
C SER A 156 11.95 9.27 -1.12
N LEU A 157 10.83 9.05 -1.81
CA LEU A 157 9.55 8.87 -1.13
C LEU A 157 9.44 7.42 -0.65
N TYR A 158 9.20 7.22 0.64
CA TYR A 158 9.01 5.89 1.21
C TYR A 158 7.53 5.50 1.17
N ILE A 159 7.25 4.28 0.71
CA ILE A 159 5.91 3.71 0.61
C ILE A 159 5.77 2.65 1.70
N ARG A 160 4.68 2.74 2.47
CA ARG A 160 4.35 1.86 3.59
C ARG A 160 2.99 1.19 3.37
N PRO A 161 2.92 0.11 2.57
CA PRO A 161 1.72 -0.73 2.57
C PRO A 161 1.57 -1.38 3.95
N ALA A 162 0.35 -1.42 4.47
CA ALA A 162 0.00 -2.09 5.71
C ALA A 162 -1.32 -2.85 5.51
N LEU A 163 -1.45 -4.00 6.17
CA LEU A 163 -2.68 -4.79 6.22
C LEU A 163 -2.92 -5.21 7.66
N ILE A 164 -4.10 -4.91 8.18
CA ILE A 164 -4.45 -5.08 9.59
C ILE A 164 -5.79 -5.80 9.72
N GLY A 165 -5.92 -6.67 10.71
CA GLY A 165 -7.19 -7.28 11.11
C GLY A 165 -7.97 -6.33 12.01
N THR A 166 -9.17 -5.92 11.58
CA THR A 166 -9.99 -4.90 12.25
C THR A 166 -11.12 -5.47 13.12
N GLU A 167 -11.31 -6.80 13.11
CA GLU A 167 -12.29 -7.56 13.90
C GLU A 167 -11.65 -8.83 14.42
#